data_AF-A0A2D9Z2D3-F1
#
_entry.id   AF-A0A2D9Z2D3-F1
#
_cell.length_a   1.000
_cell.length_b   1.000
_cell.length_c   1.000
_cell.angle_alpha   90.00
_cell.angle_beta   90.00
_cell.angle_gamma   90.00
#
_symmetry.space_group_name_H-M   'P 1'
#
loop_
_entity.id
_entity.type
_entity.pdbx_description
1 polymer ?
#
loop_
_entity_poly.entity_id
_entity_poly.type
_entity_poly.pdbx_seq_one_letter_code
_entity_poly.pdbx_strand_id
1 'polypeptide(L)'
;MLNAFIILSILSLLGYVLRIWYKSPLPNEAIIRTGVGGVLAVTGKGIFVLPILHRASRIDLSTKSFVLEFPETAPLPIKGTSQITLSATVNLKISHDNIEMVASKHGTQNASSQQYIESLFSPKFDEVIRIAGRRFNYQSLKSDLEEFKLEIIEHCGEVEDLHGFELVALSLSSVTLVDL
;
A
#
# COMPACT_ATOMS: atom_id res chain seq x y z
N MET A 1 -39.76 43.80 -0.45
CA MET A 1 -38.54 43.60 0.37
C MET A 1 -38.50 42.22 1.03
N LEU A 2 -39.59 41.72 1.61
CA LEU A 2 -39.64 40.40 2.26
C LEU A 2 -39.28 39.22 1.33
N ASN A 3 -39.83 39.15 0.11
CA ASN A 3 -39.55 38.06 -0.83
C ASN A 3 -38.08 37.99 -1.25
N ALA A 4 -37.43 39.15 -1.43
CA ALA A 4 -36.00 39.19 -1.75
C ALA A 4 -35.15 38.63 -0.60
N PHE A 5 -35.54 38.91 0.65
CA PHE A 5 -34.86 38.38 1.84
C PHE A 5 -35.05 36.85 1.98
N ILE A 6 -36.24 36.35 1.67
CA ILE A 6 -36.54 34.90 1.65
C ILE A 6 -35.70 34.20 0.58
N ILE A 7 -35.67 34.73 -0.64
CA ILE A 7 -34.89 34.16 -1.75
C ILE A 7 -33.41 34.13 -1.38
N LEU A 8 -32.87 35.22 -0.82
CA LEU A 8 -31.48 35.30 -0.40
C LEU A 8 -31.15 34.29 0.71
N SER A 9 -32.06 34.12 1.68
CA SER A 9 -31.91 33.14 2.77
C SER A 9 -31.89 31.70 2.27
N ILE A 10 -32.80 31.35 1.34
CA ILE A 10 -32.84 30.02 0.71
C ILE A 10 -31.56 29.76 -0.10
N LEU A 11 -31.09 30.76 -0.86
CA LEU A 11 -29.87 30.63 -1.65
C LEU A 11 -28.64 30.41 -0.76
N SER A 12 -28.56 31.14 0.36
CA SER A 12 -27.50 31.01 1.36
C SER A 12 -27.51 29.63 2.02
N LEU A 13 -28.70 29.15 2.42
CA LEU A 13 -28.87 27.83 3.01
C LEU A 13 -28.48 26.72 2.01
N LEU A 14 -28.91 26.84 0.75
CA LEU A 14 -28.57 25.89 -0.30
C LEU A 14 -27.05 25.85 -0.56
N GLY A 15 -26.40 27.01 -0.63
CA GLY A 15 -24.95 27.10 -0.76
C GLY A 15 -24.20 26.47 0.42
N TYR A 16 -24.70 26.66 1.64
CA TYR A 16 -24.15 26.05 2.85
C TYR A 16 -24.26 24.51 2.82
N VAL A 17 -25.42 23.98 2.41
CA VAL A 17 -25.66 22.53 2.30
C VAL A 17 -24.76 21.91 1.23
N LEU A 18 -24.66 22.52 0.04
CA LEU A 18 -23.80 22.04 -1.05
C LEU A 18 -22.32 22.01 -0.63
N ARG A 19 -21.86 23.00 0.14
CA ARG A 19 -20.49 23.03 0.67
C ARG A 19 -20.20 21.88 1.62
N ILE A 20 -21.16 21.48 2.45
CA ILE A 20 -20.99 20.35 3.38
C ILE A 20 -20.88 19.02 2.62
N TRP A 21 -21.63 18.88 1.53
CA TRP A 21 -21.66 17.67 0.71
C TRP A 21 -20.44 17.50 -0.19
N TYR A 22 -19.78 18.59 -0.57
CA TYR A 22 -18.56 18.52 -1.39
C TYR A 22 -17.34 18.17 -0.55
N LYS A 23 -16.69 17.04 -0.83
CA LYS A 23 -15.46 16.59 -0.19
C LYS A 23 -14.34 16.49 -1.23
N SER A 24 -13.18 17.08 -0.92
CA SER A 24 -11.99 17.00 -1.80
C SER A 24 -10.89 16.14 -1.13
N PRO A 25 -10.25 15.23 -1.89
CA PRO A 25 -9.12 14.44 -1.41
C PRO A 25 -7.82 15.24 -1.39
N LEU A 26 -6.87 14.84 -0.55
CA LEU A 26 -5.48 15.31 -0.60
C LEU A 26 -4.70 14.65 -1.77
N PRO A 27 -3.52 15.19 -2.17
CA PRO A 27 -2.73 14.67 -3.30
C PRO A 27 -2.31 13.20 -3.22
N ASN A 28 -2.25 12.59 -2.02
CA ASN A 28 -1.90 11.18 -1.79
C ASN A 28 -3.03 10.40 -1.10
N GLU A 29 -4.27 10.80 -1.35
CA GLU A 29 -5.44 10.23 -0.68
C GLU A 29 -6.54 9.96 -1.71
N ALA A 30 -7.29 8.89 -1.50
CA ALA A 30 -8.56 8.68 -2.20
C ALA A 30 -9.74 8.79 -1.22
N ILE A 31 -10.85 9.31 -1.74
CA ILE A 31 -12.14 9.23 -1.06
C ILE A 31 -12.89 8.05 -1.63
N ILE A 32 -13.27 7.12 -0.76
CA ILE A 32 -14.14 5.99 -1.06
C ILE A 32 -15.54 6.37 -0.64
N ARG A 33 -16.43 6.57 -1.62
CA ARG A 33 -17.85 6.78 -1.39
C ARG A 33 -18.55 5.42 -1.51
N THR A 34 -19.19 4.97 -0.45
CA THR A 34 -20.01 3.76 -0.43
C THR A 34 -21.47 4.10 -0.17
N GLY A 35 -22.40 3.31 -0.70
CA GLY A 35 -23.84 3.48 -0.45
C GLY A 35 -24.66 3.32 -1.73
N VAL A 36 -25.67 4.18 -1.90
CA VAL A 36 -26.52 4.14 -3.10
C VAL A 36 -25.68 4.42 -4.36
N GLY A 37 -25.74 3.50 -5.31
CA GLY A 37 -24.91 3.53 -6.53
C GLY A 37 -23.54 2.86 -6.40
N GLY A 38 -23.29 2.11 -5.32
CA GLY A 38 -22.10 1.24 -5.19
C GLY A 38 -20.93 1.86 -4.44
N VAL A 39 -19.75 1.26 -4.65
CA VAL A 39 -18.45 1.77 -4.17
C VAL A 39 -17.84 2.60 -5.29
N LEU A 40 -17.34 3.79 -4.98
CA LEU A 40 -16.64 4.65 -5.92
C LEU A 40 -15.40 5.24 -5.26
N ALA A 41 -14.23 5.01 -5.84
CA ALA A 41 -12.99 5.67 -5.45
C ALA A 41 -12.73 6.91 -6.29
N VAL A 42 -12.38 8.02 -5.65
CA VAL A 42 -12.00 9.26 -6.34
C VAL A 42 -10.69 9.81 -5.79
N THR A 43 -9.75 10.06 -6.71
CA THR A 43 -8.46 10.71 -6.47
C THR A 43 -8.39 12.05 -7.20
N GLY A 44 -7.79 13.06 -6.57
CA GLY A 44 -7.50 14.37 -7.18
C GLY A 44 -8.70 15.26 -7.55
N LYS A 45 -9.92 14.72 -7.60
CA LYS A 45 -11.17 15.46 -7.84
C LYS A 45 -12.05 15.42 -6.61
N GLY A 46 -12.82 16.48 -6.37
CA GLY A 46 -13.82 16.45 -5.32
C GLY A 46 -15.05 15.64 -5.72
N ILE A 47 -15.73 15.11 -4.71
CA ILE A 47 -16.91 14.27 -4.84
C ILE A 47 -18.04 14.79 -3.96
N PHE A 48 -19.27 14.69 -4.46
CA PHE A 48 -20.47 14.94 -3.66
C PHE A 48 -20.85 13.71 -2.86
N VAL A 49 -20.94 13.90 -1.54
CA VAL A 49 -21.30 12.88 -0.56
C VAL A 49 -22.59 13.31 0.11
N LEU A 50 -23.68 12.57 -0.15
CA LEU A 50 -24.97 12.80 0.49
C LEU A 50 -24.96 12.06 1.82
N PRO A 51 -25.02 12.73 2.98
CA PRO A 51 -24.79 12.13 4.29
C PRO A 51 -25.79 11.03 4.67
N ILE A 52 -26.98 11.04 4.06
CA ILE A 52 -28.05 10.06 4.34
C ILE A 52 -27.89 8.79 3.50
N LEU A 53 -27.39 8.92 2.26
CA LEU A 53 -27.32 7.82 1.29
C LEU A 53 -25.91 7.24 1.12
N HIS A 54 -24.89 8.04 1.45
CA HIS A 54 -23.49 7.73 1.19
C HIS A 54 -22.66 7.85 2.47
N ARG A 55 -21.74 6.91 2.63
CA ARG A 55 -20.62 7.01 3.56
C ARG A 55 -19.38 7.39 2.78
N ALA A 56 -18.60 8.34 3.30
CA ALA A 56 -17.30 8.68 2.76
C ALA A 56 -16.21 8.24 3.72
N SER A 57 -15.31 7.41 3.22
CA SER A 57 -14.10 7.00 3.91
C SER A 57 -12.88 7.52 3.15
N ARG A 58 -11.82 7.78 3.89
CA ARG A 58 -10.53 8.22 3.35
C ARG A 58 -9.58 7.03 3.35
N ILE A 59 -8.81 6.88 2.28
CA ILE A 59 -7.74 5.89 2.18
C ILE A 59 -6.45 6.59 1.79
N ASP A 60 -5.39 6.32 2.54
CA ASP A 60 -4.05 6.85 2.29
C ASP A 60 -3.39 6.01 1.18
N LEU A 61 -2.97 6.67 0.10
CA LEU A 61 -2.28 6.06 -1.04
C LEU A 61 -0.76 6.18 -0.95
N SER A 62 -0.25 6.74 0.16
CA SER A 62 1.19 6.87 0.40
C SER A 62 1.89 5.51 0.39
N THR A 63 3.10 5.47 -0.15
CA THR A 63 3.96 4.29 -0.10
C THR A 63 4.23 3.88 1.35
N LYS A 64 4.08 2.58 1.62
CA LYS A 64 4.30 1.93 2.90
C LYS A 64 5.51 1.02 2.78
N SER A 65 6.39 1.10 3.78
CA SER A 65 7.72 0.47 3.72
C SER A 65 7.88 -0.42 4.94
N PHE A 66 8.28 -1.68 4.77
CA PHE A 66 8.61 -2.55 5.89
C PHE A 66 9.96 -3.24 5.64
N VAL A 67 10.61 -3.62 6.73
CA VAL A 67 11.96 -4.20 6.71
C VAL A 67 11.86 -5.66 7.13
N LEU A 68 12.47 -6.54 6.35
CA LEU A 68 12.65 -7.95 6.64
C LEU A 68 14.11 -8.17 7.00
N GLU A 69 14.34 -8.67 8.20
CA GLU A 69 15.67 -8.97 8.70
C GLU A 69 15.87 -10.47 8.75
N PHE A 70 17.01 -10.91 8.21
CA PHE A 70 17.44 -12.30 8.26
C PHE A 70 18.69 -12.38 9.13
N PRO A 71 18.55 -12.46 10.46
CA PRO A 71 19.66 -12.49 11.39
C PRO A 71 20.38 -13.85 11.36
N GLU A 72 21.54 -13.94 12.01
CA GLU A 72 22.29 -15.20 12.17
C GLU A 72 21.47 -16.33 12.83
N THR A 73 20.49 -15.98 13.66
CA THR A 73 19.60 -16.94 14.31
C THR A 73 18.57 -17.56 13.35
N ALA A 74 18.26 -16.88 12.24
CA ALA A 74 17.32 -17.32 11.22
C ALA A 74 17.80 -16.94 9.81
N PRO A 75 18.99 -17.41 9.39
CA PRO A 75 19.69 -16.91 8.21
C PRO A 75 18.99 -17.35 6.92
N LEU A 76 19.36 -16.69 5.81
CA LEU A 76 18.88 -17.08 4.50
C LEU A 76 19.45 -18.44 4.09
N PRO A 77 18.61 -19.41 3.66
CA PRO A 77 19.08 -20.71 3.22
C PRO A 77 19.75 -20.59 1.85
N ILE A 78 21.08 -20.55 1.82
CA ILE A 78 21.88 -20.40 0.59
C ILE A 78 22.64 -21.70 0.30
N LYS A 79 22.82 -22.02 -0.98
CA LYS A 79 23.53 -23.22 -1.39
C LYS A 79 25.03 -23.07 -1.09
N GLY A 80 25.55 -23.92 -0.20
CA GLY A 80 26.98 -24.00 0.13
C GLY A 80 27.44 -23.16 1.33
N THR A 81 26.56 -22.35 1.94
CA THR A 81 26.80 -21.75 3.27
C THR A 81 25.47 -21.34 3.89
N SER A 82 25.35 -21.49 5.21
CA SER A 82 24.11 -21.24 5.95
C SER A 82 24.05 -19.89 6.64
N GLN A 83 25.09 -19.04 6.52
CA GLN A 83 25.24 -17.86 7.39
C GLN A 83 25.48 -16.58 6.58
N ILE A 84 24.44 -16.07 5.93
CA ILE A 84 24.43 -14.69 5.45
C ILE A 84 23.32 -13.93 6.15
N THR A 85 23.71 -12.85 6.82
CA THR A 85 22.80 -11.85 7.37
C THR A 85 22.47 -10.83 6.30
N LEU A 86 21.18 -10.55 6.11
CA LEU A 86 20.70 -9.60 5.12
C LEU A 86 19.48 -8.86 5.65
N SER A 87 19.33 -7.61 5.23
CA SER A 87 18.12 -6.81 5.46
C SER A 87 17.52 -6.44 4.11
N ALA A 88 16.22 -6.70 3.94
CA ALA A 88 15.47 -6.34 2.74
C ALA A 88 14.41 -5.29 3.11
N THR A 89 14.42 -4.15 2.41
CA THR A 89 13.38 -3.12 2.54
C THR A 89 12.43 -3.24 1.35
N VAL A 90 11.15 -3.45 1.65
CA VAL A 90 10.08 -3.59 0.65
C VAL A 90 9.19 -2.35 0.72
N ASN A 91 9.01 -1.69 -0.42
CA ASN A 91 8.13 -0.53 -0.55
C ASN A 91 6.91 -0.91 -1.39
N LEU A 92 5.71 -0.84 -0.78
CA LEU A 92 4.43 -1.13 -1.43
C LEU A 92 3.54 0.11 -1.47
N LYS A 93 2.73 0.23 -2.51
CA LYS A 93 1.64 1.22 -2.59
C LYS A 93 0.38 0.56 -3.11
N ILE A 94 -0.77 1.22 -2.94
CA ILE A 94 -2.02 0.76 -3.56
C ILE A 94 -2.00 1.12 -5.04
N SER A 95 -2.33 0.16 -5.90
CA SER A 95 -2.50 0.38 -7.34
C SER A 95 -3.68 1.33 -7.59
N HIS A 96 -3.50 2.34 -8.44
CA HIS A 96 -4.55 3.30 -8.73
C HIS A 96 -5.81 2.66 -9.31
N ASP A 97 -5.65 1.59 -10.08
CA ASP A 97 -6.76 0.90 -10.73
C ASP A 97 -7.51 -0.03 -9.77
N ASN A 98 -6.88 -0.41 -8.64
CA ASN A 98 -7.43 -1.37 -7.69
C ASN A 98 -7.85 -0.76 -6.35
N ILE A 99 -7.91 0.58 -6.24
CA ILE A 99 -8.27 1.28 -4.99
C ILE A 99 -9.63 0.79 -4.45
N GLU A 100 -10.64 0.65 -5.31
CA GLU A 100 -11.98 0.19 -4.91
C GLU A 100 -11.97 -1.25 -4.39
N MET A 101 -11.19 -2.11 -5.05
CA MET A 101 -11.03 -3.51 -4.65
C MET A 101 -10.36 -3.61 -3.28
N VAL A 102 -9.24 -2.90 -3.10
CA VAL A 102 -8.49 -2.88 -1.83
C VAL A 102 -9.35 -2.33 -0.70
N ALA A 103 -10.05 -1.21 -0.95
CA ALA A 103 -10.96 -0.61 0.03
C ALA A 103 -12.10 -1.56 0.43
N SER A 104 -12.64 -2.33 -0.52
CA SER A 104 -13.74 -3.26 -0.28
C SER A 104 -13.27 -4.55 0.41
N LYS A 105 -12.08 -5.06 0.07
CA LYS A 105 -11.54 -6.33 0.59
C LYS A 105 -10.90 -6.18 1.96
N HIS A 106 -10.07 -5.15 2.15
CA HIS A 106 -9.30 -4.95 3.37
C HIS A 106 -9.92 -3.90 4.30
N GLY A 107 -10.80 -3.04 3.77
CA GLY A 107 -11.33 -1.88 4.49
C GLY A 107 -10.36 -0.70 4.43
N THR A 108 -10.90 0.52 4.38
CA THR A 108 -10.09 1.74 4.20
C THR A 108 -9.13 2.01 5.36
N GLN A 109 -9.51 1.66 6.59
CA GLN A 109 -8.67 1.86 7.78
C GLN A 109 -7.46 0.92 7.77
N ASN A 110 -7.69 -0.37 7.54
CA ASN A 110 -6.63 -1.37 7.49
C ASN A 110 -5.72 -1.16 6.28
N ALA A 111 -6.28 -0.87 5.10
CA ALA A 111 -5.50 -0.61 3.90
C ALA A 111 -4.64 0.67 4.00
N SER A 112 -4.96 1.59 4.90
CA SER A 112 -4.12 2.76 5.20
C SER A 112 -3.09 2.51 6.32
N SER A 113 -3.24 1.39 7.06
CA SER A 113 -2.42 1.08 8.23
C SER A 113 -1.14 0.37 7.83
N GLN A 114 0.00 0.96 8.23
CA GLN A 114 1.32 0.38 8.06
C GLN A 114 1.41 -1.02 8.69
N GLN A 115 0.92 -1.17 9.93
CA GLN A 115 0.99 -2.43 10.67
C GLN A 115 0.18 -3.55 9.98
N TYR A 116 -0.96 -3.20 9.39
CA TYR A 116 -1.78 -4.18 8.68
C TYR A 116 -1.09 -4.67 7.40
N ILE A 117 -0.56 -3.74 6.60
CA ILE A 117 0.18 -4.06 5.37
C ILE A 117 1.41 -4.91 5.71
N GLU A 118 2.16 -4.54 6.73
CA GLU A 118 3.30 -5.33 7.20
C GLU A 118 2.87 -6.74 7.63
N SER A 119 1.80 -6.89 8.42
CA SER A 119 1.31 -8.21 8.83
C SER A 119 0.83 -9.09 7.67
N LEU A 120 0.34 -8.47 6.58
CA LEU A 120 -0.16 -9.18 5.40
C LEU A 120 0.97 -9.62 4.49
N PHE A 121 1.98 -8.78 4.29
CA PHE A 121 3.02 -8.99 3.29
C PHE A 121 4.34 -9.50 3.86
N SER A 122 4.69 -9.17 5.11
CA SER A 122 5.95 -9.60 5.73
C SER A 122 6.16 -11.12 5.65
N PRO A 123 5.19 -11.99 6.05
CA PRO A 123 5.36 -13.43 5.94
C PRO A 123 5.51 -13.93 4.50
N LYS A 124 4.79 -13.31 3.56
CA LYS A 124 4.80 -13.70 2.15
C LYS A 124 6.13 -13.36 1.47
N PHE A 125 6.66 -12.17 1.74
CA PHE A 125 7.98 -11.78 1.23
C PHE A 125 9.10 -12.54 1.94
N ASP A 126 9.00 -12.86 3.23
CA ASP A 126 9.96 -13.75 3.92
C ASP A 126 10.07 -15.10 3.20
N GLU A 127 8.92 -15.71 2.88
CA GLU A 127 8.89 -16.98 2.15
C GLU A 127 9.51 -16.87 0.76
N VAL A 128 9.15 -15.85 -0.04
CA VAL A 128 9.71 -15.66 -1.38
C VAL A 128 11.22 -15.44 -1.34
N ILE A 129 11.71 -14.61 -0.42
CA ILE A 129 13.15 -14.34 -0.29
C ILE A 129 13.90 -15.63 0.12
N ARG A 130 13.32 -16.46 1.00
CA ARG A 130 13.90 -17.76 1.36
C ARG A 130 13.90 -18.74 0.19
N ILE A 131 12.85 -18.75 -0.65
CA ILE A 131 12.80 -19.59 -1.85
C ILE A 131 13.85 -19.15 -2.87
N ALA A 132 13.93 -17.84 -3.15
CA ALA A 132 14.96 -17.28 -4.02
C ALA A 132 16.36 -17.61 -3.50
N GLY A 133 16.60 -17.44 -2.19
CA GLY A 133 17.89 -17.73 -1.56
C GLY A 133 18.40 -19.15 -1.79
N ARG A 134 17.51 -20.16 -1.83
CA ARG A 134 17.88 -21.56 -2.07
C ARG A 134 18.47 -21.80 -3.47
N ARG A 135 18.14 -20.95 -4.44
CA ARG A 135 18.62 -21.07 -5.83
C ARG A 135 20.02 -20.48 -6.01
N PHE A 136 20.41 -19.53 -5.15
CA PHE A 136 21.72 -18.88 -5.23
C PHE A 136 22.80 -19.59 -4.40
N ASN A 137 24.03 -19.36 -4.82
CA ASN A 137 25.28 -19.73 -4.16
C ASN A 137 25.96 -18.46 -3.62
N TYR A 138 26.69 -18.60 -2.50
CA TYR A 138 27.33 -17.49 -1.78
C TYR A 138 28.14 -16.54 -2.67
N GLN A 139 28.89 -17.10 -3.62
CA GLN A 139 29.80 -16.37 -4.48
C GLN A 139 29.06 -15.48 -5.48
N SER A 140 27.89 -15.93 -5.96
CA SER A 140 27.02 -15.17 -6.86
C SER A 140 26.29 -14.06 -6.10
N LEU A 141 25.87 -14.29 -4.86
CA LEU A 141 25.17 -13.26 -4.08
C LEU A 141 26.05 -12.05 -3.73
N LYS A 142 27.36 -12.28 -3.54
CA LYS A 142 28.35 -11.20 -3.35
C LYS A 142 28.71 -10.46 -4.63
N SER A 143 28.59 -11.12 -5.79
CA SER A 143 29.02 -10.57 -7.07
C SER A 143 27.86 -9.85 -7.78
N ASP A 144 26.65 -10.41 -7.69
CA ASP A 144 25.48 -10.02 -8.47
C ASP A 144 24.22 -9.88 -7.58
N LEU A 145 24.26 -8.90 -6.67
CA LEU A 145 23.14 -8.57 -5.78
C LEU A 145 21.89 -8.11 -6.56
N GLU A 146 22.08 -7.54 -7.75
CA GLU A 146 20.99 -7.19 -8.67
C GLU A 146 20.29 -8.43 -9.25
N GLU A 147 21.01 -9.52 -9.54
CA GLU A 147 20.40 -10.76 -10.03
C GLU A 147 19.52 -11.40 -8.96
N PHE A 148 19.98 -11.41 -7.70
CA PHE A 148 19.18 -11.88 -6.57
C PHE A 148 17.91 -11.04 -6.37
N LYS A 149 18.02 -9.72 -6.51
CA LYS A 149 16.86 -8.81 -6.47
C LYS A 149 15.87 -9.09 -7.60
N LEU A 150 16.35 -9.36 -8.81
CA LEU A 150 15.49 -9.70 -9.96
C LEU A 150 14.75 -11.02 -9.73
N GLU A 151 15.41 -12.06 -9.21
CA GLU A 151 14.75 -13.34 -8.90
C GLU A 151 13.63 -13.18 -7.87
N ILE A 152 13.85 -12.35 -6.83
CA ILE A 152 12.81 -12.05 -5.83
C ILE A 152 11.62 -11.36 -6.50
N ILE A 153 11.86 -10.37 -7.36
CA ILE A 153 10.80 -9.65 -8.07
C ILE A 153 10.05 -10.60 -9.02
N GLU A 154 10.75 -11.48 -9.71
CA GLU A 154 10.18 -12.47 -10.62
C GLU A 154 9.29 -13.47 -9.86
N HIS A 155 9.78 -14.06 -8.76
CA HIS A 155 8.94 -14.93 -7.93
C HIS A 155 7.78 -14.17 -7.30
N CYS A 156 7.96 -12.92 -6.88
CA CYS A 156 6.85 -12.10 -6.39
C CYS A 156 5.81 -11.81 -7.49
N GLY A 157 6.23 -11.70 -8.75
CA GLY A 157 5.36 -11.50 -9.91
C GLY A 157 4.60 -12.77 -10.32
N GLU A 158 5.24 -13.94 -10.23
CA GLU A 158 4.57 -15.24 -10.41
C GLU A 158 3.55 -15.52 -9.30
N VAL A 159 3.82 -15.05 -8.07
CA VAL A 159 2.90 -15.15 -6.93
C VAL A 159 1.94 -13.96 -6.95
N GLU A 160 0.94 -14.05 -7.84
CA GLU A 160 -0.13 -13.09 -8.17
C GLU A 160 -1.05 -12.66 -6.98
N ASP A 161 -0.45 -12.15 -5.91
CA ASP A 161 -1.08 -12.00 -4.60
C ASP A 161 -0.62 -10.71 -3.90
N LEU A 162 -0.39 -9.64 -4.66
CA LEU A 162 -0.33 -8.31 -4.05
C LEU A 162 -1.73 -7.74 -3.82
N HIS A 163 -2.81 -8.43 -4.20
CA HIS A 163 -4.20 -8.08 -3.88
C HIS A 163 -4.59 -6.62 -4.16
N GLY A 164 -4.06 -6.04 -5.25
CA GLY A 164 -4.28 -4.63 -5.62
C GLY A 164 -3.23 -3.66 -5.08
N PHE A 165 -2.17 -4.15 -4.44
CA PHE A 165 -0.95 -3.40 -4.13
C PHE A 165 0.09 -3.57 -5.25
N GLU A 166 1.00 -2.61 -5.38
CA GLU A 166 2.11 -2.59 -6.33
C GLU A 166 3.43 -2.50 -5.58
N LEU A 167 4.43 -3.27 -6.01
CA LEU A 167 5.80 -3.14 -5.56
C LEU A 167 6.43 -1.89 -6.19
N VAL A 168 6.79 -0.91 -5.35
CA VAL A 168 7.45 0.33 -5.79
C VAL A 168 8.95 0.12 -5.92
N ALA A 169 9.54 -0.49 -4.89
CA ALA A 169 10.97 -0.76 -4.84
C ALA A 169 11.28 -1.87 -3.85
N LEU A 170 12.28 -2.67 -4.20
CA LEU A 170 12.93 -3.62 -3.32
C LEU A 170 14.40 -3.21 -3.20
N SER A 171 14.86 -3.02 -1.96
CA SER A 171 16.25 -2.70 -1.65
C SER A 171 16.81 -3.78 -0.76
N LEU A 172 17.98 -4.31 -1.11
CA LEU A 172 18.69 -5.28 -0.30
C LEU A 172 19.95 -4.63 0.24
N SER A 173 20.08 -4.67 1.56
CA SER A 173 21.26 -4.21 2.28
C SER A 173 21.94 -5.45 2.86
N SER A 174 23.06 -5.85 2.28
CA SER A 174 23.91 -6.89 2.87
C SER A 174 24.58 -6.31 4.10
N VAL A 175 24.24 -6.81 5.28
CA VAL A 175 24.99 -6.51 6.50
C VAL A 175 26.05 -7.60 6.61
N THR A 176 27.20 -7.36 5.99
CA THR A 176 28.42 -8.10 6.35
C THR A 176 28.72 -7.79 7.81
N LEU A 177 28.81 -8.82 8.64
CA LEU A 177 29.37 -8.72 9.98
C LEU A 177 30.78 -8.12 9.88
N VAL A 178 30.86 -6.82 10.14
CA VAL A 178 32.04 -6.17 10.70
C VAL A 178 31.47 -5.18 11.73
N ASP A 179 31.95 -5.35 12.96
CA ASP A 179 31.76 -4.52 14.15
C ASP A 179 30.49 -4.77 14.98
N LEU A 180 30.58 -5.77 15.87
CA LEU A 180 30.69 -5.54 17.33
C LEU A 180 31.56 -6.63 17.98
#